data_AF-A0A395NQT4-F1
#
_entry.id   AF-A0A395NQT4-F1
#
_cell.length_a   1.000
_cell.length_b   1.000
_cell.length_c   1.000
_cell.angle_alpha   90.00
_cell.angle_beta   90.00
_cell.angle_gamma   90.00
#
_symmetry.space_group_name_H-M   'P 1'
#
loop_
_entity.id
_entity.type
_entity.pdbx_description
1 polymer ?
#
loop_
_entity_poly.entity_id
_entity_poly.type
_entity_poly.pdbx_seq_one_letter_code
_entity_poly.pdbx_strand_id
1 'polypeptide(L)'
;APPTPPPAPPLNSVGRAYRTLGSGNPNTFLGHDECKKFLKLTPEFYSRENLRRFEKRMDELKAMARSVVRPLMNSGLELDLSGSSRVADSIGYLTCTEVGNRDLPWTVDE
;
A
#
# COMPACT_ATOMS: atom_id res chain seq x y z
N ALA A 1 -31.58 -5.65 -12.46
CA ALA A 1 -30.62 -4.52 -12.54
C ALA A 1 -29.23 -5.06 -12.23
N PRO A 2 -28.16 -4.63 -12.94
CA PRO A 2 -26.81 -5.02 -12.58
C PRO A 2 -26.46 -4.48 -11.17
N PRO A 3 -25.64 -5.20 -10.38
CA PRO A 3 -25.21 -4.72 -9.07
C PRO A 3 -24.39 -3.43 -9.22
N THR A 4 -24.70 -2.44 -8.39
CA THR A 4 -23.91 -1.20 -8.30
C THR A 4 -22.50 -1.52 -7.79
N PRO A 5 -21.44 -1.00 -8.44
CA PRO A 5 -20.07 -1.22 -7.98
C PRO A 5 -19.86 -0.60 -6.59
N PRO A 6 -19.03 -1.22 -5.74
CA PRO A 6 -18.73 -0.67 -4.42
C PRO A 6 -18.05 0.71 -4.55
N PRO A 7 -18.29 1.62 -3.59
CA PRO A 7 -17.63 2.93 -3.59
C PRO A 7 -16.12 2.76 -3.53
N ALA A 8 -15.41 3.52 -4.37
CA ALA A 8 -13.96 3.50 -4.40
C ALA A 8 -13.37 3.93 -3.04
N PRO A 9 -12.29 3.28 -2.57
CA PRO A 9 -11.63 3.70 -1.34
C PRO A 9 -11.10 5.12 -1.47
N PRO A 10 -11.07 5.90 -0.38
CA PRO A 10 -10.56 7.26 -0.42
C PRO A 10 -9.07 7.23 -0.79
N LEU A 11 -8.65 8.10 -1.70
CA LEU A 11 -7.31 8.08 -2.32
C LEU A 11 -6.19 8.11 -1.25
N ASN A 12 -6.37 8.88 -0.17
CA ASN A 12 -5.43 8.94 0.96
C ASN A 12 -5.08 7.56 1.57
N SER A 13 -6.05 6.62 1.59
CA SER A 13 -5.86 5.26 2.08
C SER A 13 -5.00 4.43 1.12
N VAL A 14 -5.15 4.67 -0.19
CA VAL A 14 -4.46 3.95 -1.26
C VAL A 14 -2.97 4.30 -1.28
N GLY A 15 -2.59 5.59 -1.21
CA GLY A 15 -1.18 5.97 -1.17
C GLY A 15 -0.48 5.61 0.14
N ARG A 16 -1.21 5.55 1.27
CA ARG A 16 -0.67 4.96 2.51
C ARG A 16 -0.38 3.47 2.30
N ALA A 17 -1.30 2.72 1.69
CA ALA A 17 -1.11 1.30 1.41
C ALA A 17 0.13 1.06 0.53
N TYR A 18 0.31 1.81 -0.56
CA TYR A 18 1.49 1.64 -1.43
C TYR A 18 2.81 1.91 -0.71
N ARG A 19 2.87 2.94 0.15
CA ARG A 19 4.07 3.21 0.97
C ARG A 19 4.33 2.11 2.00
N THR A 20 3.29 1.61 2.64
CA THR A 20 3.41 0.44 3.54
C THR A 20 3.96 -0.77 2.79
N LEU A 21 3.48 -1.02 1.56
CA LEU A 21 3.97 -2.12 0.73
C LEU A 21 5.40 -1.91 0.22
N GLY A 22 5.77 -0.68 -0.11
CA GLY A 22 7.10 -0.30 -0.62
C GLY A 22 8.17 -0.17 0.48
N SER A 23 7.74 -0.03 1.73
CA SER A 23 8.60 0.18 2.90
C SER A 23 9.64 -0.93 3.08
N GLY A 24 10.89 -0.49 3.35
CA GLY A 24 11.98 -1.36 3.79
C GLY A 24 11.90 -1.75 5.27
N ASN A 25 10.99 -1.17 6.05
CA ASN A 25 10.90 -1.42 7.49
C ASN A 25 10.36 -2.85 7.75
N PRO A 26 11.11 -3.71 8.46
CA PRO A 26 10.74 -5.10 8.71
C PRO A 26 9.45 -5.25 9.55
N ASN A 27 9.05 -4.23 10.31
CA ASN A 27 7.86 -4.24 11.16
C ASN A 27 6.56 -3.84 10.45
N THR A 28 6.60 -3.54 9.14
CA THR A 28 5.39 -3.19 8.36
C THR A 28 4.53 -4.41 8.01
N PHE A 29 5.11 -5.60 8.09
CA PHE A 29 4.44 -6.85 7.81
C PHE A 29 4.48 -7.78 9.03
N LEU A 30 3.81 -8.92 8.92
CA LEU A 30 3.81 -9.94 9.97
C LEU A 30 5.25 -10.42 10.26
N GLY A 31 5.67 -10.24 11.51
CA GLY A 31 6.88 -10.82 12.07
C GLY A 31 6.61 -12.21 12.67
N HIS A 32 7.63 -12.82 13.26
CA HIS A 32 7.57 -14.18 13.82
C HIS A 32 6.36 -14.38 14.76
N ASP A 33 6.18 -13.49 15.73
CA ASP A 33 5.12 -13.64 16.74
C ASP A 33 3.72 -13.51 16.13
N GLU A 34 3.55 -12.65 15.14
CA GLU A 34 2.26 -12.48 14.45
C GLU A 34 1.97 -13.66 13.52
N CYS A 35 2.98 -14.17 12.80
CA CYS A 35 2.89 -15.41 12.03
C CYS A 35 2.50 -16.60 12.92
N LYS A 36 3.10 -16.68 14.11
CA LYS A 36 2.81 -17.70 15.12
C LYS A 36 1.40 -17.56 15.68
N LYS A 37 0.95 -16.35 16.02
CA LYS A 37 -0.43 -16.08 16.47
C LYS A 37 -1.44 -16.45 15.39
N PHE A 38 -1.16 -16.11 14.12
CA PHE A 38 -2.03 -16.45 12.99
C PHE A 38 -2.21 -17.96 12.84
N LEU A 39 -1.11 -18.73 12.83
CA LEU A 39 -1.21 -20.19 12.72
C LEU A 39 -1.88 -20.85 13.94
N LYS A 40 -1.81 -20.24 15.13
CA LYS A 40 -2.52 -20.73 16.31
C LYS A 40 -4.05 -20.62 16.19
N LEU A 41 -4.56 -19.74 15.33
CA LEU A 41 -6.01 -19.68 15.04
C LEU A 41 -6.50 -20.92 14.32
N THR A 42 -5.61 -21.69 13.69
CA THR A 42 -5.93 -22.94 12.99
C THR A 42 -5.00 -24.05 13.50
N PRO A 43 -5.31 -24.66 14.66
CA PRO A 43 -4.42 -25.59 15.36
C PRO A 43 -3.93 -26.76 14.51
N GLU A 44 -4.74 -27.21 13.55
CA GLU A 44 -4.45 -28.30 12.62
C GLU A 44 -3.20 -28.03 11.75
N PHE A 45 -2.92 -26.75 11.46
CA PHE A 45 -1.77 -26.34 10.67
C PHE A 45 -0.60 -25.83 11.52
N TYR A 46 -0.77 -25.74 12.85
CA TYR A 46 0.29 -25.23 13.73
C TYR A 46 1.37 -26.31 13.98
N SER A 47 2.43 -26.25 13.19
CA SER A 47 3.65 -27.03 13.39
C SER A 47 4.89 -26.16 13.19
N ARG A 48 6.04 -26.59 13.73
CA ARG A 48 7.31 -25.87 13.57
C ARG A 48 7.71 -25.74 12.09
N GLU A 49 7.43 -26.78 11.31
CA GLU A 49 7.70 -26.80 9.87
C GLU A 49 6.78 -25.85 9.11
N ASN A 50 5.48 -25.86 9.41
CA ASN A 50 4.50 -24.99 8.76
C ASN A 50 4.74 -23.51 9.09
N LEU A 51 5.18 -23.20 10.32
CA LEU A 51 5.57 -21.84 10.69
C LEU A 51 6.75 -21.35 9.83
N ARG A 52 7.82 -22.16 9.70
CA ARG A 52 8.96 -21.82 8.84
C ARG A 52 8.55 -21.64 7.38
N ARG A 53 7.67 -22.50 6.86
CA ARG A 53 7.15 -22.40 5.48
C ARG A 53 6.31 -21.14 5.30
N PHE A 54 5.46 -20.81 6.26
CA PHE A 54 4.61 -19.62 6.22
C PHE A 54 5.45 -18.34 6.25
N GLU A 55 6.46 -18.26 7.11
CA GLU A 55 7.39 -17.13 7.16
C GLU A 55 8.10 -16.94 5.81
N LYS A 56 8.64 -18.02 5.24
CA LYS A 56 9.29 -17.96 3.92
C LYS A 56 8.33 -17.46 2.83
N ARG A 57 7.09 -17.99 2.79
CA ARG A 57 6.06 -17.55 1.83
C ARG A 57 5.67 -16.09 2.04
N MET A 58 5.62 -15.64 3.29
CA MET A 58 5.35 -14.25 3.64
C MET A 58 6.46 -13.34 3.12
N ASP A 59 7.73 -13.73 3.25
CA ASP A 59 8.85 -12.96 2.72
C ASP A 59 8.85 -12.89 1.19
N GLU A 60 8.52 -13.99 0.50
CA GLU A 60 8.30 -14.00 -0.95
C GLU A 60 7.17 -13.03 -1.36
N LEU A 61 6.05 -13.04 -0.64
CA LEU A 61 4.91 -12.14 -0.87
C LEU A 61 5.30 -10.66 -0.66
N LYS A 62 6.08 -10.35 0.38
CA LYS A 62 6.61 -9.00 0.62
C LYS A 62 7.50 -8.54 -0.53
N ALA A 63 8.36 -9.42 -1.04
CA ALA A 63 9.25 -9.10 -2.16
C ALA A 63 8.45 -8.78 -3.43
N MET A 64 7.41 -9.59 -3.71
CA MET A 64 6.49 -9.33 -4.84
C MET A 64 5.75 -8.00 -4.67
N ALA A 65 5.17 -7.74 -3.50
CA ALA A 65 4.47 -6.49 -3.21
C ALA A 65 5.37 -5.26 -3.43
N ARG A 66 6.61 -5.30 -2.93
CA ARG A 66 7.60 -4.24 -3.17
C ARG A 66 7.90 -4.03 -4.64
N SER A 67 8.02 -5.12 -5.41
CA SER A 67 8.31 -5.01 -6.84
C SER A 67 7.18 -4.34 -7.62
N VAL A 68 5.93 -4.62 -7.26
CA VAL A 68 4.73 -4.05 -7.88
C VAL A 68 4.62 -2.55 -7.61
N VAL A 69 4.90 -2.10 -6.38
CA VAL A 69 4.78 -0.68 -6.03
C VAL A 69 6.04 0.13 -6.33
N ARG A 70 7.16 -0.51 -6.68
CA ARG A 70 8.45 0.17 -6.95
C ARG A 70 8.35 1.31 -7.95
N PRO A 71 7.65 1.20 -9.09
CA PRO A 71 7.52 2.33 -10.03
C PRO A 71 6.83 3.54 -9.41
N LEU A 72 5.86 3.31 -8.52
CA LEU A 72 5.14 4.38 -7.82
C LEU A 72 6.05 5.05 -6.77
N MET A 73 6.86 4.27 -6.05
CA MET A 73 7.79 4.80 -5.04
C MET A 73 8.96 5.58 -5.68
N ASN A 74 9.37 5.22 -6.90
CA ASN A 74 10.44 5.91 -7.63
C ASN A 74 10.00 7.17 -8.39
N SER A 75 8.73 7.57 -8.29
CA SER A 75 8.18 8.72 -9.04
C SER A 75 8.66 10.10 -8.53
N GLY A 76 9.37 10.16 -7.38
CA GLY A 76 9.82 11.41 -6.77
C GLY A 76 8.69 12.26 -6.18
N LEU A 77 7.47 11.71 -6.13
CA LEU A 77 6.26 12.36 -5.61
C LEU A 77 6.06 12.14 -4.09
N GLU A 78 7.11 11.67 -3.41
CA GLU A 78 7.13 11.54 -1.96
C GLU A 78 7.34 12.93 -1.34
N LEU A 79 6.40 13.37 -0.48
CA LEU A 79 6.67 14.52 0.38
C LEU A 79 7.68 14.08 1.45
N ASP A 80 8.82 14.76 1.53
CA ASP A 80 9.68 14.67 2.71
C ASP A 80 8.96 15.34 3.89
N LEU A 81 8.35 14.50 4.73
CA LEU A 81 7.60 14.91 5.91
C LEU A 81 8.50 15.34 7.07
N SER A 82 9.83 15.29 6.92
CA SER A 82 10.78 15.60 8.00
C SER A 82 10.76 17.07 8.45
N GLY A 83 10.08 17.97 7.72
CA GLY A 83 10.26 19.42 7.92
C GLY A 83 9.03 20.29 8.18
N SER A 84 7.78 19.86 7.98
CA SER A 84 6.68 20.85 7.98
C SER A 84 5.29 20.34 8.37
N SER A 85 4.72 21.04 9.37
CA SER A 85 3.31 21.30 9.67
C SER A 85 2.29 20.15 9.70
N ARG A 86 1.35 20.25 10.64
CA ARG A 86 0.26 19.29 10.95
C ARG A 86 -0.67 18.94 9.76
N VAL A 87 -0.54 19.65 8.64
CA VAL A 87 -1.27 19.43 7.39
C VAL A 87 -0.57 18.38 6.51
N ALA A 88 0.77 18.31 6.52
CA ALA A 88 1.54 17.36 5.72
C ALA A 88 1.34 15.90 6.20
N ASP A 89 1.02 15.70 7.48
CA ASP A 89 0.67 14.40 8.04
C ASP A 89 -0.56 13.76 7.34
N SER A 90 -1.43 14.60 6.74
CA SER A 90 -2.63 14.16 6.01
C SER A 90 -2.40 13.90 4.51
N ILE A 91 -1.41 14.56 3.89
CA ILE A 91 -1.10 14.44 2.45
C ILE A 91 0.30 13.84 2.31
N GLY A 92 0.36 12.51 2.39
CA GLY A 92 1.63 11.80 2.38
C GLY A 92 2.17 11.42 1.00
N TYR A 93 1.47 11.75 -0.08
CA TYR A 93 1.95 11.48 -1.44
C TYR A 93 1.30 12.47 -2.41
N LEU A 94 2.06 12.92 -3.40
CA LEU A 94 1.53 13.65 -4.54
C LEU A 94 1.08 12.61 -5.58
N THR A 95 0.00 12.93 -6.29
CA THR A 95 -0.43 12.17 -7.46
C THR A 95 -0.35 13.09 -8.66
N CYS A 96 0.29 12.63 -9.73
CA CYS A 96 0.22 13.34 -11.00
C CYS A 96 -1.06 12.89 -11.70
N THR A 97 -1.94 13.84 -11.97
CA THR A 97 -3.16 13.62 -12.76
C THR A 97 -3.05 14.47 -14.01
N GLU A 98 -3.23 13.85 -15.17
CA GLU A 98 -3.42 14.56 -16.42
C GLU A 98 -4.86 15.06 -16.48
N VAL A 99 -5.03 16.35 -16.77
CA VAL A 99 -6.35 16.98 -16.93
C VAL A 99 -6.53 17.25 -18.42
N GLY A 100 -7.52 16.59 -19.03
CA GLY A 100 -7.85 16.80 -20.43
C GLY A 100 -8.76 18.01 -20.62
N ASN A 101 -8.89 18.49 -21.86
CA ASN A 101 -9.74 19.65 -22.16
C ASN A 101 -11.22 19.43 -21.74
N ARG A 102 -11.68 18.18 -21.77
CA ARG A 102 -13.03 17.77 -21.34
C ARG A 102 -13.27 17.88 -19.83
N ASP A 103 -12.19 17.91 -19.04
CA ASP A 103 -12.24 17.94 -17.57
C ASP A 103 -12.16 19.38 -17.04
N LEU A 104 -11.93 20.36 -17.93
CA LEU A 104 -11.88 21.78 -17.60
C LEU A 104 -13.29 22.38 -17.66
N PRO A 105 -13.73 23.12 -16.63
CA PRO A 105 -15.04 23.78 -16.65
C PRO A 105 -15.08 25.02 -17.56
N TRP A 106 -13.95 25.42 -18.14
CA TRP A 106 -13.83 26.51 -19.11
C TRP A 106 -13.45 25.96 -20.49
N THR A 107 -13.96 26.61 -21.54
CA THR A 107 -13.55 26.34 -22.91
C THR A 107 -12.14 26.84 -23.13
N VAL A 108 -11.20 25.94 -23.45
CA VAL A 108 -9.88 26.31 -23.94
C VAL A 108 -10.01 26.49 -25.44
N ASP A 109 -9.94 27.73 -25.91
CA ASP A 109 -9.88 28.05 -27.34
C ASP A 109 -8.61 27.41 -27.95
N GLU A 110 -8.77 26.79 -29.13
CA GLU A 110 -7.72 26.09 -29.90
C GLU A 110 -6.61 27.02 -30.43
#